data_AF-A0A4R6EKR7-F1
#
_entry.id   AF-A0A4R6EKR7-F1
#
_cell.length_a   1.000
_cell.length_b   1.000
_cell.length_c   1.000
_cell.angle_alpha   90.00
_cell.angle_beta   90.00
_cell.angle_gamma   90.00
#
_symmetry.space_group_name_H-M   'P 1'
#
loop_
_entity.id
_entity.type
_entity.pdbx_description
1 polymer ?
#
loop_
_entity_poly.entity_id
_entity_poly.type
_entity_poly.pdbx_seq_one_letter_code
_entity_poly.pdbx_strand_id
1 'polypeptide(L)'
;MMNNRFALCSVLALILPLAGCDQKAPHTPPPTRQYGTPVFIQNPVIGADELYSLVSPIALFPDSLLAQVLAASTAPNDVAVAYSWQREHSTLKAKDLTLQTEMRNWSPAVKSLTAFPAMLAQMANNPQWMKFLGVAYTRQPQDVMNAVQILRARAQHNGALKTSPQLRVQSTPTSVTASAGKAVPAPAQTITITPAQPGVVYVPVYPLTVYGKPRVIYYPGYVPPPSK
;
A
#
# COMPACT_ATOMS: atom_id res chain seq x y z
N MET A 1 16.80 -69.66 50.84
CA MET A 1 16.61 -70.96 50.16
C MET A 1 15.13 -71.19 49.93
N MET A 2 14.76 -71.34 48.64
CA MET A 2 13.63 -72.07 48.07
C MET A 2 12.23 -72.05 48.76
N ASN A 3 11.31 -71.39 48.07
CA ASN A 3 9.93 -71.77 47.68
C ASN A 3 9.03 -72.55 48.66
N ASN A 4 7.77 -72.09 48.75
CA ASN A 4 6.59 -72.69 48.09
C ASN A 4 5.31 -72.69 48.99
N ARG A 5 4.18 -72.28 48.38
CA ARG A 5 2.80 -72.83 48.50
C ARG A 5 1.72 -72.22 49.43
N PHE A 6 0.72 -71.66 48.74
CA PHE A 6 -0.74 -71.91 48.81
C PHE A 6 -1.57 -71.60 50.08
N ALA A 7 -2.48 -70.63 49.97
CA ALA A 7 -3.86 -70.64 50.50
C ALA A 7 -4.67 -69.54 49.78
N LEU A 8 -5.64 -69.83 48.90
CA LEU A 8 -7.03 -70.29 49.06
C LEU A 8 -8.08 -69.15 49.26
N CYS A 9 -9.05 -69.16 48.34
CA CYS A 9 -10.47 -68.78 48.44
C CYS A 9 -10.96 -67.31 48.42
N SER A 10 -11.68 -67.03 47.32
CA SER A 10 -12.94 -66.29 47.20
C SER A 10 -12.91 -64.79 47.49
N VAL A 11 -13.47 -63.93 46.63
CA VAL A 11 -14.92 -63.71 46.52
C VAL A 11 -15.21 -62.72 45.37
N LEU A 12 -16.34 -62.97 44.68
CA LEU A 12 -17.20 -62.09 43.87
C LEU A 12 -16.63 -61.24 42.73
N ALA A 13 -17.13 -61.57 41.55
CA ALA A 13 -17.22 -60.70 40.40
C ALA A 13 -18.14 -59.50 40.67
N LEU A 14 -17.61 -58.29 40.45
CA LEU A 14 -18.40 -57.09 40.21
C LEU A 14 -18.00 -56.55 38.84
N ILE A 15 -18.96 -56.53 37.92
CA ILE A 15 -18.78 -56.12 36.53
C ILE A 15 -18.87 -54.58 36.51
N LEU A 16 -17.76 -53.91 36.22
CA LEU A 16 -17.68 -52.47 35.98
C LEU A 16 -17.62 -52.21 34.47
N PRO A 17 -18.45 -51.32 33.90
CA PRO A 17 -18.36 -50.94 32.50
C PRO A 17 -17.13 -50.05 32.28
N LEU A 18 -16.28 -50.40 31.32
CA LEU A 18 -15.28 -49.48 30.78
C LEU A 18 -16.00 -48.34 30.06
N ALA A 19 -16.20 -47.22 30.76
CA ALA A 19 -16.38 -45.93 30.12
C ALA A 19 -15.00 -45.47 29.63
N GLY A 20 -14.67 -45.80 28.38
CA GLY A 20 -13.56 -45.18 27.68
C GLY A 20 -13.88 -43.72 27.43
N CYS A 21 -13.29 -42.82 28.21
CA CYS A 21 -13.26 -41.39 27.91
C CYS A 21 -12.34 -41.17 26.71
N ASP A 22 -12.88 -41.27 25.50
CA ASP A 22 -12.26 -40.72 24.28
C ASP A 22 -12.43 -39.20 24.34
N GLN A 23 -11.50 -38.54 25.04
CA GLN A 23 -11.47 -37.09 25.14
C GLN A 23 -10.89 -36.53 23.84
N LYS A 24 -11.74 -36.49 22.81
CA LYS A 24 -11.47 -35.74 21.59
C LYS A 24 -11.28 -34.27 21.97
N ALA A 25 -10.03 -33.84 22.03
CA ALA A 25 -9.69 -32.44 22.23
C ALA A 25 -10.45 -31.60 21.19
N PRO A 26 -11.07 -30.47 21.58
CA PRO A 26 -11.63 -29.54 20.60
C PRO A 26 -10.50 -29.12 19.67
N HIS A 27 -10.57 -29.53 18.41
CA HIS A 27 -9.75 -28.95 17.35
C HIS A 27 -10.26 -27.53 17.12
N THR A 28 -9.74 -26.57 17.86
CA THR A 28 -9.82 -25.16 17.48
C THR A 28 -9.05 -25.04 16.16
N PRO A 29 -9.70 -24.69 15.04
CA PRO A 29 -8.94 -24.32 13.86
C PRO A 29 -7.99 -23.17 14.25
N PRO A 30 -6.74 -23.16 13.74
CA PRO A 30 -5.86 -22.02 13.94
C PRO A 30 -6.61 -20.76 13.50
N PRO A 31 -6.47 -19.63 14.20
CA PRO A 31 -7.19 -18.42 13.83
C PRO A 31 -6.87 -18.10 12.38
N THR A 32 -7.87 -18.25 11.51
CA THR A 32 -7.82 -17.69 10.16
C THR A 32 -7.54 -16.22 10.39
N ARG A 33 -6.35 -15.73 9.98
CA ARG A 33 -6.15 -14.29 9.83
C ARG A 33 -7.16 -13.84 8.81
N GLN A 34 -8.32 -13.41 9.28
CA GLN A 34 -9.25 -12.62 8.51
C GLN A 34 -8.44 -11.39 8.12
N TYR A 35 -8.11 -11.29 6.83
CA TYR A 35 -7.74 -10.03 6.22
C TYR A 35 -9.00 -9.16 6.27
N GLY A 36 -9.25 -8.57 7.45
CA GLY A 36 -10.38 -7.72 7.68
C GLY A 36 -10.34 -6.56 6.70
N THR A 37 -11.52 -6.13 6.26
CA THR A 37 -11.73 -4.81 5.70
C THR A 37 -10.93 -3.79 6.52
N PRO A 38 -10.09 -2.96 5.88
CA PRO A 38 -9.23 -2.06 6.62
C PRO A 38 -10.06 -1.11 7.47
N VAL A 39 -9.73 -1.07 8.76
CA VAL A 39 -10.39 -0.28 9.81
C VAL A 39 -10.20 1.24 9.61
N PHE A 40 -9.44 1.66 8.59
CA PHE A 40 -8.95 3.03 8.41
C PHE A 40 -10.03 4.09 8.09
N ILE A 41 -11.26 3.73 7.73
CA ILE A 41 -12.33 4.75 7.50
C ILE A 41 -12.87 5.31 8.82
N GLN A 42 -12.74 4.57 9.93
CA GLN A 42 -13.38 4.89 11.21
C GLN A 42 -12.52 5.74 12.14
N ASN A 43 -11.19 5.76 11.94
CA ASN A 43 -10.32 6.63 12.72
C ASN A 43 -10.32 8.06 12.13
N PRO A 44 -10.43 9.11 12.99
CA PRO A 44 -10.37 10.49 12.52
C PRO A 44 -8.97 10.85 11.99
N VAL A 45 -7.92 10.19 12.50
CA VAL A 45 -6.52 10.39 12.13
C VAL A 45 -5.95 9.06 11.62
N ILE A 46 -5.14 9.11 10.57
CA ILE A 46 -4.54 7.95 9.91
C ILE A 46 -3.10 7.86 10.43
N GLY A 47 -2.68 6.68 10.89
CA GLY A 47 -1.38 6.50 11.52
C GLY A 47 -0.20 6.66 10.55
N ALA A 48 1.00 6.92 11.10
CA ALA A 48 2.20 7.08 10.29
C ALA A 48 2.51 5.85 9.41
N ASP A 49 2.46 4.65 9.99
CA ASP A 49 2.74 3.40 9.26
C ASP A 49 1.72 3.12 8.15
N GLU A 50 0.46 3.52 8.37
CA GLU A 50 -0.61 3.44 7.38
C GLU A 50 -0.33 4.40 6.21
N LEU A 51 0.06 5.64 6.52
CA LEU A 51 0.45 6.64 5.51
C LEU A 51 1.70 6.20 4.74
N TYR A 52 2.72 5.66 5.41
CA TYR A 52 3.89 5.08 4.74
C TYR A 52 3.50 3.95 3.80
N SER A 53 2.65 3.02 4.25
CA SER A 53 2.20 1.90 3.43
C SER A 53 1.40 2.38 2.21
N LEU A 54 0.56 3.40 2.40
CA LEU A 54 -0.33 3.97 1.39
C LEU A 54 0.44 4.73 0.31
N VAL A 55 1.44 5.55 0.69
CA VAL A 55 2.24 6.33 -0.26
C VAL A 55 3.44 5.56 -0.83
N SER A 56 3.80 4.41 -0.25
CA SER A 56 4.95 3.60 -0.69
C SER A 56 5.00 3.28 -2.19
N PRO A 57 3.89 3.06 -2.92
CA PRO A 57 4.00 2.76 -4.35
C PRO A 57 4.32 4.00 -5.20
N ILE A 58 4.12 5.21 -4.67
CA ILE A 58 4.15 6.47 -5.44
C ILE A 58 5.17 7.48 -4.90
N ALA A 59 5.74 7.26 -3.71
CA ALA A 59 6.59 8.24 -3.04
C ALA A 59 7.87 8.58 -3.84
N LEU A 60 8.33 7.70 -4.72
CA LEU A 60 9.51 7.92 -5.56
C LEU A 60 9.18 8.38 -6.99
N PHE A 61 7.92 8.74 -7.26
CA PHE A 61 7.54 9.36 -8.53
C PHE A 61 8.08 10.79 -8.63
N PRO A 62 8.31 11.29 -9.86
CA PRO A 62 8.49 12.72 -10.09
C PRO A 62 7.35 13.54 -9.49
N ASP A 63 7.66 14.74 -8.99
CA ASP A 63 6.73 15.55 -8.19
C ASP A 63 5.46 15.91 -8.95
N SER A 64 5.57 16.19 -10.25
CA SER A 64 4.41 16.48 -11.12
C SER A 64 3.47 15.28 -11.24
N LEU A 65 4.02 14.06 -11.41
CA LEU A 65 3.22 12.84 -11.48
C LEU A 65 2.62 12.49 -10.12
N LEU A 66 3.39 12.61 -9.05
CA LEU A 66 2.90 12.42 -7.68
C LEU A 66 1.69 13.32 -7.40
N ALA A 67 1.79 14.61 -7.73
CA ALA A 67 0.70 15.56 -7.56
C ALA A 67 -0.55 15.15 -8.35
N GLN A 68 -0.39 14.70 -9.60
CA GLN A 68 -1.50 14.21 -10.42
C GLN A 68 -2.14 12.96 -9.81
N VAL A 69 -1.36 12.00 -9.32
CA VAL A 69 -1.89 10.78 -8.69
C VAL A 69 -2.65 11.09 -7.40
N LEU A 70 -2.10 11.95 -6.54
CA LEU A 70 -2.76 12.39 -5.31
C LEU A 70 -4.07 13.14 -5.62
N ALA A 71 -4.05 14.06 -6.59
CA ALA A 71 -5.24 14.78 -7.00
C ALA A 71 -6.28 13.86 -7.64
N ALA A 72 -5.89 12.94 -8.51
CA ALA A 72 -6.82 11.98 -9.12
C ALA A 72 -7.41 11.00 -8.09
N SER A 73 -6.69 10.70 -7.01
CA SER A 73 -7.18 9.82 -5.94
C SER A 73 -8.44 10.35 -5.23
N THR A 74 -8.72 11.65 -5.31
CA THR A 74 -9.96 12.26 -4.78
C THR A 74 -11.16 12.13 -5.74
N ALA A 75 -10.95 11.61 -6.95
CA ALA A 75 -11.96 11.36 -7.97
C ALA A 75 -11.94 9.89 -8.45
N PRO A 76 -12.23 8.90 -7.56
CA PRO A 76 -12.16 7.47 -7.89
C PRO A 76 -13.10 7.04 -9.02
N ASN A 77 -14.28 7.65 -9.12
CA ASN A 77 -15.22 7.35 -10.19
C ASN A 77 -14.67 7.79 -11.56
N ASP A 78 -14.08 9.00 -11.63
CA ASP A 78 -13.48 9.51 -12.87
C ASP A 78 -12.36 8.60 -13.35
N VAL A 79 -11.51 8.09 -12.46
CA VAL A 79 -10.43 7.15 -12.83
C VAL A 79 -10.99 5.85 -13.39
N ALA A 80 -12.01 5.27 -12.77
CA ALA A 80 -12.62 4.03 -13.26
C ALA A 80 -13.23 4.22 -14.66
N VAL A 81 -13.94 5.33 -14.87
CA VAL A 81 -14.53 5.68 -16.17
C VAL A 81 -13.44 5.97 -17.20
N ALA A 82 -12.42 6.75 -16.85
CA ALA A 82 -11.32 7.08 -17.76
C ALA A 82 -10.53 5.84 -18.17
N TYR A 83 -10.25 4.92 -17.25
CA TYR A 83 -9.57 3.66 -17.56
C TYR A 83 -10.38 2.79 -18.52
N SER A 84 -11.69 2.68 -18.29
CA SER A 84 -12.60 1.91 -19.16
C SER A 84 -12.65 2.53 -20.56
N TRP A 85 -12.83 3.85 -20.63
CA TRP A 85 -12.82 4.59 -21.89
C TRP A 85 -11.50 4.43 -22.65
N GLN A 86 -10.36 4.53 -21.96
CA GLN A 86 -9.04 4.38 -22.58
C GLN A 86 -8.84 2.98 -23.19
N ARG A 87 -9.40 1.94 -22.58
CA ARG A 87 -9.36 0.58 -23.13
C ARG A 87 -10.22 0.43 -24.39
N GLU A 88 -11.40 1.04 -24.41
CA GLU A 88 -12.26 1.07 -25.60
C GLU A 88 -11.64 1.86 -26.76
N HIS A 89 -10.75 2.80 -26.44
CA HIS A 89 -10.13 3.73 -27.38
C HIS A 89 -8.62 3.50 -27.53
N SER A 90 -8.14 2.28 -27.31
CA SER A 90 -6.71 1.93 -27.28
C SER A 90 -6.00 2.12 -28.63
N THR A 91 -6.76 2.29 -29.72
CA THR A 91 -6.26 2.51 -31.07
C THR A 91 -6.06 3.99 -31.41
N LEU A 92 -6.51 4.92 -30.55
CA LEU A 92 -6.34 6.35 -30.78
C LEU A 92 -4.86 6.76 -30.74
N LYS A 93 -4.48 7.65 -31.65
CA LYS A 93 -3.17 8.30 -31.62
C LYS A 93 -3.14 9.36 -30.52
N ALA A 94 -1.95 9.67 -30.01
CA ALA A 94 -1.77 10.57 -28.87
C ALA A 94 -2.50 11.93 -29.01
N LYS A 95 -2.44 12.56 -30.19
CA LYS A 95 -3.15 13.84 -30.45
C LYS A 95 -4.66 13.71 -30.33
N ASP A 96 -5.23 12.65 -30.92
CA ASP A 96 -6.68 12.40 -30.89
C ASP A 96 -7.14 11.98 -29.50
N LEU A 97 -6.30 11.20 -28.79
CA LEU A 97 -6.51 10.86 -27.39
C LEU A 97 -6.64 12.13 -26.55
N THR A 98 -5.67 13.06 -26.64
CA THR A 98 -5.73 14.33 -25.90
C THR A 98 -7.01 15.09 -26.21
N LEU A 99 -7.34 15.31 -27.49
CA LEU A 99 -8.56 16.04 -27.88
C LEU A 99 -9.83 15.40 -27.31
N GLN A 100 -9.95 14.07 -27.38
CA GLN A 100 -11.14 13.39 -26.87
C GLN A 100 -11.20 13.39 -25.33
N THR A 101 -10.07 13.30 -24.65
CA THR A 101 -10.02 13.36 -23.17
C THR A 101 -10.39 14.75 -22.66
N GLU A 102 -10.05 15.82 -23.39
CA GLU A 102 -10.41 17.19 -23.02
C GLU A 102 -11.92 17.41 -23.00
N MET A 103 -12.65 16.75 -23.90
CA MET A 103 -14.11 16.82 -23.98
C MET A 103 -14.83 16.07 -22.85
N ARG A 104 -14.13 15.29 -22.03
CA ARG A 104 -14.72 14.54 -20.92
C ARG A 104 -14.89 15.42 -19.70
N ASN A 105 -15.94 15.18 -18.91
CA ASN A 105 -16.18 15.89 -17.66
C ASN A 105 -15.42 15.27 -16.48
N TRP A 106 -14.17 14.84 -16.70
CA TRP A 106 -13.30 14.31 -15.65
C TRP A 106 -12.49 15.43 -14.99
N SER A 107 -12.05 15.20 -13.76
CA SER A 107 -11.12 16.12 -13.10
C SER A 107 -9.84 16.34 -13.93
N PRO A 108 -9.20 17.53 -13.88
CA PRO A 108 -8.00 17.82 -14.66
C PRO A 108 -6.84 16.84 -14.42
N ALA A 109 -6.71 16.33 -13.19
CA ALA A 109 -5.71 15.34 -12.83
C ALA A 109 -5.95 14.00 -13.54
N VAL A 110 -7.21 13.54 -13.62
CA VAL A 110 -7.57 12.31 -14.33
C VAL A 110 -7.34 12.46 -15.84
N LYS A 111 -7.69 13.61 -16.43
CA LYS A 111 -7.37 13.89 -17.84
C LYS A 111 -5.85 13.80 -18.09
N SER A 112 -5.05 14.42 -17.24
CA SER A 112 -3.58 14.38 -17.34
C SER A 112 -3.03 12.95 -17.25
N LEU A 113 -3.61 12.11 -16.40
CA LEU A 113 -3.18 10.71 -16.22
C LEU A 113 -3.48 9.80 -17.41
N THR A 114 -4.32 10.21 -18.37
CA THR A 114 -4.52 9.44 -19.61
C THR A 114 -3.25 9.36 -20.47
N ALA A 115 -2.31 10.32 -20.32
CA ALA A 115 -0.97 10.27 -20.88
C ALA A 115 -0.06 9.23 -20.19
N PHE A 116 -0.51 8.66 -19.05
CA PHE A 116 0.17 7.63 -18.27
C PHE A 116 -0.68 6.36 -18.13
N PRO A 117 -0.92 5.60 -19.23
CA PRO A 117 -1.83 4.45 -19.26
C PRO A 117 -1.58 3.43 -18.13
N ALA A 118 -0.30 3.12 -17.87
CA ALA A 118 0.09 2.17 -16.83
C ALA A 118 -0.28 2.67 -15.43
N MET A 119 -0.13 3.97 -15.17
CA MET A 119 -0.50 4.55 -13.87
C MET A 119 -2.03 4.61 -13.72
N LEU A 120 -2.75 5.03 -14.76
CA LEU A 120 -4.22 5.04 -14.73
C LEU A 120 -4.78 3.62 -14.49
N ALA A 121 -4.24 2.63 -15.20
CA ALA A 121 -4.57 1.22 -14.97
C ALA A 121 -4.25 0.79 -13.54
N GLN A 122 -3.11 1.21 -13.00
CA GLN A 122 -2.71 0.87 -11.64
C GLN A 122 -3.67 1.44 -10.60
N MET A 123 -4.16 2.66 -10.79
CA MET A 123 -5.18 3.26 -9.92
C MET A 123 -6.52 2.52 -10.04
N ALA A 124 -6.98 2.26 -11.27
CA ALA A 124 -8.27 1.60 -11.51
C ALA A 124 -8.31 0.15 -11.02
N ASN A 125 -7.19 -0.59 -11.13
CA ASN A 125 -7.08 -1.97 -10.67
C ASN A 125 -6.84 -2.07 -9.14
N ASN A 126 -6.60 -0.95 -8.47
CA ASN A 126 -6.43 -0.88 -7.02
C ASN A 126 -7.44 0.08 -6.37
N PRO A 127 -8.76 -0.16 -6.54
CA PRO A 127 -9.81 0.81 -6.19
C PRO A 127 -9.84 1.11 -4.69
N GLN A 128 -9.54 0.12 -3.84
CA GLN A 128 -9.50 0.32 -2.41
C GLN A 128 -8.34 1.23 -2.01
N TRP A 129 -7.10 0.90 -2.43
CA TRP A 129 -5.92 1.74 -2.20
C TRP A 129 -6.15 3.17 -2.70
N MET A 130 -6.70 3.33 -3.91
CA MET A 130 -7.00 4.64 -4.47
C MET A 130 -7.97 5.44 -3.58
N LYS A 131 -9.08 4.81 -3.16
CA LYS A 131 -10.07 5.45 -2.27
C LYS A 131 -9.42 5.90 -0.95
N PHE A 132 -8.59 5.06 -0.35
CA PHE A 132 -7.91 5.40 0.90
C PHE A 132 -6.85 6.49 0.71
N LEU A 133 -6.13 6.49 -0.41
CA LEU A 133 -5.19 7.56 -0.77
C LEU A 133 -5.90 8.90 -0.88
N GLY A 134 -7.07 8.93 -1.54
CA GLY A 134 -7.91 10.12 -1.63
C GLY A 134 -8.38 10.61 -0.26
N VAL A 135 -8.91 9.72 0.57
CA VAL A 135 -9.33 10.05 1.94
C VAL A 135 -8.16 10.62 2.76
N ALA A 136 -6.97 10.00 2.68
CA ALA A 136 -5.79 10.47 3.38
C ALA A 136 -5.35 11.85 2.90
N TYR A 137 -5.31 12.07 1.58
CA TYR A 137 -4.90 13.35 1.01
C TYR A 137 -5.89 14.48 1.31
N THR A 138 -7.19 14.18 1.35
CA THR A 138 -8.22 15.16 1.72
C THR A 138 -8.20 15.49 3.21
N ARG A 139 -8.01 14.50 4.11
CA ARG A 139 -8.07 14.71 5.57
C ARG A 139 -6.74 15.19 6.17
N GLN A 140 -5.62 14.66 5.69
CA GLN A 140 -4.29 14.84 6.26
C GLN A 140 -3.24 15.14 5.16
N PRO A 141 -3.44 16.20 4.35
CA PRO A 141 -2.54 16.50 3.23
C PRO A 141 -1.08 16.70 3.67
N GLN A 142 -0.87 17.34 4.83
CA GLN A 142 0.47 17.56 5.37
C GLN A 142 1.15 16.24 5.80
N ASP A 143 0.43 15.35 6.49
CA ASP A 143 1.01 14.07 6.93
C ASP A 143 1.29 13.14 5.73
N VAL A 144 0.45 13.17 4.69
CA VAL A 144 0.70 12.47 3.41
C VAL A 144 1.99 12.98 2.76
N MET A 145 2.17 14.30 2.66
CA MET A 145 3.38 14.87 2.06
C MET A 145 4.62 14.62 2.92
N ASN A 146 4.51 14.70 4.24
CA ASN A 146 5.60 14.34 5.15
C ASN A 146 5.98 12.85 4.98
N ALA A 147 4.99 11.96 4.83
CA ALA A 147 5.23 10.55 4.62
C ALA A 147 6.00 10.28 3.32
N VAL A 148 5.64 10.96 2.24
CA VAL A 148 6.39 10.93 0.98
C VAL A 148 7.84 11.36 1.21
N GLN A 149 8.07 12.49 1.88
CA GLN A 149 9.42 13.03 2.09
C GLN A 149 10.28 12.12 2.97
N ILE A 150 9.70 11.53 4.02
CA ILE A 150 10.38 10.53 4.86
C ILE A 150 10.76 9.30 4.03
N LEU A 151 9.86 8.79 3.19
CA LEU A 151 10.16 7.65 2.33
C LEU A 151 11.23 7.98 1.28
N ARG A 152 11.22 9.19 0.71
CA ARG A 152 12.29 9.67 -0.19
C ARG A 152 13.64 9.73 0.53
N ALA A 153 13.69 10.29 1.74
CA ALA A 153 14.91 10.37 2.53
C ALA A 153 15.46 8.99 2.87
N ARG A 154 14.58 8.05 3.22
CA ARG A 154 14.94 6.65 3.44
C ARG A 154 15.49 5.98 2.19
N ALA A 155 14.86 6.18 1.04
CA ALA A 155 15.34 5.63 -0.23
C ALA A 155 16.68 6.23 -0.65
N GLN A 156 16.91 7.52 -0.40
CA GLN A 156 18.19 8.19 -0.64
C GLN A 156 19.28 7.65 0.28
N HIS A 157 18.99 7.51 1.58
CA HIS A 157 19.92 6.93 2.55
C HIS A 157 20.27 5.47 2.22
N ASN A 158 19.30 4.71 1.71
CA ASN A 158 19.49 3.33 1.24
C ASN A 158 20.16 3.24 -0.16
N GLY A 159 20.55 4.38 -0.76
CA GLY A 159 21.23 4.44 -2.07
C GLY A 159 20.35 4.13 -3.28
N ALA A 160 19.04 3.93 -3.07
CA ALA A 160 18.07 3.59 -4.11
C ALA A 160 17.56 4.83 -4.87
N LEU A 161 17.49 5.99 -4.20
CA LEU A 161 17.09 7.26 -4.82
C LEU A 161 18.31 8.14 -5.10
N LYS A 162 18.62 8.35 -6.38
CA LYS A 162 19.74 9.19 -6.84
C LYS A 162 19.43 9.78 -8.22
N THR A 163 20.14 10.86 -8.56
CA THR A 163 20.12 11.40 -9.92
C THR A 163 20.59 10.34 -10.91
N SER A 164 19.89 10.25 -12.04
CA SER A 164 20.12 9.30 -13.13
C SER A 164 19.88 9.97 -14.49
N PRO A 165 20.03 9.26 -15.62
CA PRO A 165 19.61 9.75 -16.93
C PRO A 165 18.11 10.05 -17.05
N GLN A 166 17.28 9.46 -16.18
CA GLN A 166 15.82 9.61 -16.18
C GLN A 166 15.34 10.61 -15.13
N LEU A 167 16.02 10.72 -13.99
CA LEU A 167 15.58 11.50 -12.83
C LEU A 167 16.65 12.49 -12.36
N ARG A 168 16.22 13.65 -11.89
CA ARG A 168 17.03 14.58 -11.11
C ARG A 168 16.51 14.59 -9.69
N VAL A 169 17.40 14.37 -8.72
CA VAL A 169 17.09 14.36 -7.29
C VAL A 169 17.84 15.51 -6.63
N GLN A 170 17.10 16.38 -5.94
CA GLN A 170 17.67 17.53 -5.23
C GLN A 170 17.15 17.56 -3.80
N SER A 171 18.06 17.71 -2.84
CA SER A 171 17.77 17.84 -1.42
C SER A 171 17.93 19.30 -0.99
N THR A 172 16.93 19.84 -0.30
CA THR A 172 16.99 21.18 0.30
C THR A 172 16.64 21.08 1.80
N PRO A 173 17.52 21.48 2.72
CA PRO A 173 17.19 21.51 4.15
C PRO A 173 15.92 22.32 4.40
N THR A 174 15.12 21.89 5.37
CA THR A 174 13.89 22.61 5.72
C THR A 174 13.79 22.75 7.23
N SER A 175 13.69 23.99 7.70
CA SER A 175 13.42 24.31 9.10
C SER A 175 11.92 24.45 9.31
N VAL A 176 11.19 23.34 9.15
CA VAL A 176 9.76 23.29 9.53
C VAL A 176 9.67 22.81 10.97
N THR A 177 9.14 23.67 11.84
CA THR A 177 8.88 23.30 13.23
C THR A 177 7.82 22.21 13.25
N ALA A 178 8.10 21.10 13.96
CA ALA A 178 7.12 20.05 14.15
C ALA A 178 5.85 20.63 14.79
N SER A 179 4.72 20.59 14.07
CA SER A 179 3.43 20.89 14.69
C SER A 179 3.02 19.72 15.59
N ALA A 180 2.70 20.02 16.84
CA ALA A 180 2.11 19.05 17.75
C ALA A 180 0.79 18.52 17.18
N GLY A 181 0.50 17.23 17.39
CA GLY A 181 -0.73 16.57 16.94
C GLY A 181 -0.71 16.03 15.49
N LYS A 182 0.44 16.04 14.82
CA LYS A 182 0.64 15.38 13.52
C LYS A 182 0.97 13.90 13.68
N ALA A 183 0.42 13.07 12.80
CA ALA A 183 0.72 11.63 12.78
C ALA A 183 2.12 11.37 12.20
N VAL A 184 2.56 12.21 11.25
CA VAL A 184 3.85 12.06 10.59
C VAL A 184 4.72 13.29 10.88
N PRO A 185 5.94 13.11 11.42
CA PRO A 185 6.81 14.23 11.74
C PRO A 185 7.22 15.00 10.50
N ALA A 186 7.51 16.29 10.66
CA ALA A 186 7.99 17.11 9.57
C ALA A 186 9.39 16.63 9.12
N PRO A 187 9.67 16.57 7.81
CA PRO A 187 10.96 16.09 7.31
C PRO A 187 12.06 17.15 7.53
N ALA A 188 13.29 16.70 7.82
CA ALA A 188 14.45 17.59 7.98
C ALA A 188 14.91 18.24 6.65
N GLN A 189 14.47 17.70 5.52
CA GLN A 189 14.80 18.17 4.18
C GLN A 189 13.63 17.87 3.25
N THR A 190 13.48 18.72 2.24
CA THR A 190 12.62 18.45 1.09
C THR A 190 13.47 17.84 -0.02
N ILE A 191 13.06 16.67 -0.50
CA ILE A 191 13.65 15.99 -1.65
C ILE A 191 12.70 16.16 -2.83
N THR A 192 13.16 16.85 -3.85
CA THR A 192 12.46 17.09 -5.11
C THR A 192 12.92 16.07 -6.14
N ILE A 193 11.97 15.43 -6.84
CA ILE A 193 12.24 14.52 -7.94
C ILE A 193 11.65 15.13 -9.22
N THR A 194 12.50 15.47 -10.18
CA THR A 194 12.06 15.94 -11.50
C THR A 194 12.53 15.02 -12.62
N PRO A 195 11.83 14.97 -13.76
CA PRO A 195 12.35 14.32 -14.94
C PRO A 195 13.67 14.97 -15.36
N ALA A 196 14.66 14.15 -15.74
CA ALA A 196 15.92 14.66 -16.27
C ALA A 196 15.78 15.27 -17.68
N GLN A 197 14.75 14.86 -18.42
CA GLN A 197 14.42 15.36 -19.74
C GLN A 197 13.03 16.03 -19.70
N PRO A 198 12.91 17.30 -20.12
CA PRO A 198 11.60 17.96 -20.23
C PRO A 198 10.66 17.17 -21.14
N GLY A 199 9.41 17.01 -20.71
CA GLY A 199 8.38 16.29 -21.48
C GLY A 199 8.46 14.75 -21.42
N VAL A 200 9.49 14.16 -20.80
CA VAL A 200 9.61 12.70 -20.66
C VAL A 200 9.53 12.29 -19.20
N VAL A 201 8.34 11.92 -18.74
CA VAL A 201 8.10 11.49 -17.37
C VAL A 201 8.15 9.96 -17.30
N TYR A 202 9.18 9.43 -16.66
CA TYR A 202 9.30 8.00 -16.38
C TYR A 202 8.51 7.65 -15.11
N VAL A 203 7.70 6.58 -15.17
CA VAL A 203 7.03 6.01 -13.99
C VAL A 203 7.89 4.86 -13.47
N PRO A 204 8.63 5.05 -12.36
CA PRO A 204 9.49 4.00 -11.85
C PRO A 204 8.68 2.94 -11.11
N VAL A 205 9.12 1.69 -11.19
CA VAL A 205 8.59 0.58 -10.39
C VAL A 205 9.69 0.15 -9.42
N TYR A 206 9.41 0.26 -8.12
CA TYR A 206 10.37 -0.06 -7.07
C TYR A 206 9.85 -1.18 -6.17
N PRO A 207 10.70 -2.17 -5.81
CA PRO A 207 10.37 -3.09 -4.73
C PRO A 207 10.37 -2.33 -3.39
N LEU A 208 9.58 -2.77 -2.41
CA LEU A 208 9.54 -2.11 -1.09
C LEU A 208 10.88 -2.09 -0.34
N THR A 209 11.84 -2.93 -0.73
CA THR A 209 13.20 -2.94 -0.20
C THR A 209 13.95 -1.63 -0.47
N VAL A 210 13.49 -0.77 -1.39
CA VAL A 210 14.13 0.52 -1.66
C VAL A 210 14.15 1.45 -0.45
N TYR A 211 13.20 1.30 0.48
CA TYR A 211 13.11 2.17 1.67
C TYR A 211 13.97 1.72 2.85
N GLY A 212 14.77 0.65 2.70
CA GLY A 212 15.61 0.13 3.78
C GLY A 212 14.82 -0.35 5.00
N LYS A 213 15.46 -0.32 6.18
CA LYS A 213 14.86 -0.73 7.46
C LYS A 213 14.32 0.50 8.24
N PRO A 214 13.26 0.36 9.06
CA PRO A 214 12.39 -0.82 9.19
C PRO A 214 11.57 -1.05 7.91
N ARG A 215 11.26 -2.30 7.55
CA ARG A 215 10.62 -2.61 6.27
C ARG A 215 9.28 -1.88 6.12
N VAL A 216 9.06 -1.24 4.98
CA VAL A 216 7.72 -0.75 4.57
C VAL A 216 6.97 -1.90 3.91
N ILE A 217 5.69 -2.02 4.19
CA ILE A 217 4.79 -3.00 3.55
C ILE A 217 3.83 -2.26 2.62
N TYR A 218 3.32 -2.97 1.61
CA TYR A 218 2.27 -2.39 0.78
C TYR A 218 1.00 -2.26 1.60
N TYR A 219 0.18 -1.28 1.23
CA TYR A 219 -1.19 -1.20 1.68
C TYR A 219 -1.92 -2.56 1.47
N PRO A 220 -2.68 -3.07 2.45
CA PRO A 220 -3.36 -4.36 2.33
C PRO A 220 -4.27 -4.45 1.09
N GLY A 221 -4.09 -5.49 0.28
CA GLY A 221 -4.85 -5.68 -0.96
C GLY A 221 -4.34 -4.84 -2.15
N TYR A 222 -3.27 -4.06 -1.98
CA TYR A 222 -2.59 -3.43 -3.12
C TYR A 222 -1.85 -4.49 -3.96
N VAL A 223 -2.09 -4.45 -5.26
CA VAL A 223 -1.45 -5.28 -6.26
C VAL A 223 -0.44 -4.42 -7.01
N PRO A 224 0.88 -4.60 -6.81
CA PRO A 224 1.90 -3.84 -7.53
C PRO A 224 1.85 -4.14 -9.04
N PRO A 225 2.34 -3.22 -9.89
CA PRO A 225 2.39 -3.50 -11.32
C PRO A 225 3.34 -4.69 -11.57
N PRO A 226 3.10 -5.48 -12.63
CA PRO A 226 3.96 -6.61 -12.96
C PRO A 226 5.41 -6.13 -13.16
N SER A 227 6.36 -6.88 -12.60
CA SER A 227 7.79 -6.67 -12.87
C SER A 227 8.06 -6.93 -14.35
N LYS A 228 8.69 -5.98 -15.02
CA LYS A 228 9.20 -6.16 -16.39
C LYS A 228 10.39 -7.11 -16.41
#